data_AF-A0A7C7R8A2-F1
#
_entry.id   AF-A0A7C7R8A2-F1
#
_cell.length_a   1.000
_cell.length_b   1.000
_cell.length_c   1.000
_cell.angle_alpha   90.00
_cell.angle_beta   90.00
_cell.angle_gamma   90.00
#
_symmetry.space_group_name_H-M   'P 1'
#
loop_
_entity.id
_entity.type
_entity.pdbx_description
1 polymer ?
#
loop_
_entity_poly.entity_id
_entity_poly.type
_entity_poly.pdbx_seq_one_letter_code
_entity_poly.pdbx_strand_id
1 'polypeptide(L)'
;MTCQRCNGLFAMAAVGLAAFCWTARAWGQTVSSAWDALSEVAGFTAAPDKIRPEQRPRGLERDQRATAAYSVQHTRDGFTFRVLGHVAHVRSMHWQGPLPERDLTDASYFVLRYRGRGHRREYNLLPVVAVVGEDAAGKETRTALLDCSQIINDAMWHVVVGKGRFPATAKCLEVQIRTTDSRAWLEISRCSFHTSRPSVPEAFSHQAVQGPAREPFRCVNLSGLYNDTYSAATERILQRYGVIVDGGNAFAGEHIQVDGVPFTVRTTGKNIVVPPVDSAANAGSVQVLGVRLPKRLYHPVARDDRIEVPVQCKASEVCFLLVSEMAPTTNRYALPKIPLRLSSCDRFAVRLVYTEGPSDWAFPYSMADKGHVIQRMTGAYAVPADPTRTLKSIVFCNRFHRADFDLAAVTVNTGAPVVIPQAVRQPDVYRVQEQPAPRTRPPRVEVNHTDVILRNAHYLLEMDFAQGLRVRSLVHGRAPK
;
A
#
# COMPACT_ATOMS: atom_id res chain seq x y z
N MET A 1 -7.14 58.72 -44.31
CA MET A 1 -8.42 58.72 -43.56
C MET A 1 -9.42 57.84 -44.32
N THR A 2 -10.51 57.39 -43.65
CA THR A 2 -11.80 56.89 -44.23
C THR A 2 -11.74 56.02 -45.50
N CYS A 3 -12.02 54.70 -45.54
CA CYS A 3 -13.00 53.84 -44.85
C CYS A 3 -14.48 54.01 -45.26
N GLN A 4 -14.97 53.08 -46.09
CA GLN A 4 -16.35 52.50 -46.19
C GLN A 4 -16.19 51.18 -47.01
N ARG A 5 -16.71 50.00 -46.63
CA ARG A 5 -18.10 49.53 -46.32
C ARG A 5 -19.01 49.39 -47.56
N CYS A 6 -19.86 48.38 -47.71
CA CYS A 6 -19.94 47.03 -47.12
C CYS A 6 -21.11 46.22 -47.76
N ASN A 7 -21.02 44.88 -47.78
CA ASN A 7 -22.12 43.90 -47.96
C ASN A 7 -22.79 43.83 -49.36
N GLY A 8 -23.36 42.69 -49.81
CA GLY A 8 -23.30 41.31 -49.27
C GLY A 8 -24.46 40.40 -49.74
N LEU A 9 -24.36 39.08 -49.47
CA LEU A 9 -25.36 37.99 -49.68
C LEU A 9 -25.60 37.63 -51.18
N PHE A 10 -25.91 36.40 -51.63
CA PHE A 10 -26.04 34.99 -51.13
C PHE A 10 -25.88 34.08 -52.40
N ALA A 11 -25.71 32.75 -52.45
CA ALA A 11 -25.36 31.58 -51.61
C ALA A 11 -24.88 30.47 -52.62
N MET A 12 -24.59 29.17 -52.40
CA MET A 12 -24.63 28.13 -51.33
C MET A 12 -23.33 27.29 -51.47
N ALA A 13 -22.65 26.76 -50.43
CA ALA A 13 -22.94 25.59 -49.58
C ALA A 13 -23.09 24.21 -50.29
N ALA A 14 -22.02 23.39 -50.30
CA ALA A 14 -22.03 21.94 -49.95
C ALA A 14 -20.62 21.28 -49.93
N VAL A 15 -20.27 20.67 -48.78
CA VAL A 15 -19.39 19.50 -48.53
C VAL A 15 -18.10 19.28 -49.37
N GLY A 16 -16.94 19.30 -48.69
CA GLY A 16 -15.64 18.90 -49.26
C GLY A 16 -14.55 18.68 -48.19
N LEU A 17 -14.88 18.05 -47.06
CA LEU A 17 -14.04 18.05 -45.85
C LEU A 17 -13.12 16.81 -45.79
N ALA A 18 -11.88 16.96 -46.30
CA ALA A 18 -10.88 15.89 -46.33
C ALA A 18 -9.52 16.38 -45.77
N ALA A 19 -9.31 16.25 -44.46
CA ALA A 19 -8.05 16.61 -43.80
C ALA A 19 -7.72 15.70 -42.59
N PHE A 20 -6.55 15.05 -42.66
CA PHE A 20 -5.76 14.53 -41.54
C PHE A 20 -6.47 13.81 -40.37
N CYS A 21 -6.72 12.51 -40.55
CA CYS A 21 -6.79 11.53 -39.46
C CYS A 21 -5.84 10.36 -39.76
N TRP A 22 -4.54 10.54 -39.50
CA TRP A 22 -3.50 9.52 -39.75
C TRP A 22 -2.45 9.48 -38.62
N THR A 23 -2.70 8.68 -37.57
CA THR A 23 -1.69 8.04 -36.68
C THR A 23 -2.37 7.17 -35.59
N ALA A 24 -3.25 6.25 -36.00
CA ALA A 24 -4.04 5.46 -35.03
C ALA A 24 -4.30 4.01 -35.48
N ARG A 25 -3.24 3.24 -35.78
CA ARG A 25 -3.22 1.74 -35.76
C ARG A 25 -1.84 1.17 -36.10
N ALA A 26 -1.16 0.60 -35.10
CA ALA A 26 -0.07 -0.37 -35.29
C ALA A 26 0.22 -1.23 -34.02
N TRP A 27 -0.71 -1.27 -33.06
CA TRP A 27 -0.67 -2.30 -32.00
C TRP A 27 -1.56 -3.44 -32.46
N GLY A 28 -0.97 -4.60 -32.73
CA GLY A 28 -1.73 -5.81 -32.99
C GLY A 28 -2.56 -6.16 -31.77
N GLN A 29 -3.88 -6.22 -31.92
CA GLN A 29 -4.74 -6.81 -30.90
C GLN A 29 -4.53 -8.33 -30.92
N THR A 30 -3.46 -8.80 -30.27
CA THR A 30 -3.47 -10.13 -29.68
C THR A 30 -4.74 -10.22 -28.84
N VAL A 31 -5.67 -11.08 -29.25
CA VAL A 31 -6.93 -11.28 -28.52
C VAL A 31 -6.56 -11.74 -27.13
N SER A 32 -6.69 -10.83 -26.16
CA SER A 32 -6.33 -11.10 -24.78
C SER A 32 -7.26 -12.21 -24.30
N SER A 33 -6.71 -13.39 -24.03
CA SER A 33 -7.44 -14.55 -23.48
C SER A 33 -7.71 -14.34 -21.98
N ALA A 34 -8.21 -13.14 -21.66
CA ALA A 34 -8.57 -12.70 -20.33
C ALA A 34 -9.99 -13.14 -20.03
N TRP A 35 -10.17 -13.94 -18.99
CA TRP A 35 -11.50 -14.29 -18.49
C TRP A 35 -11.80 -13.43 -17.27
N ASP A 36 -12.75 -12.50 -17.36
CA ASP A 36 -13.18 -11.68 -16.21
C ASP A 36 -14.31 -12.37 -15.44
N ALA A 37 -13.91 -13.34 -14.64
CA ALA A 37 -14.78 -14.18 -13.82
C ALA A 37 -15.80 -13.38 -12.99
N LEU A 38 -15.49 -12.13 -12.59
CA LEU A 38 -16.43 -11.29 -11.84
C LEU A 38 -17.69 -10.94 -12.63
N SER A 39 -17.57 -10.77 -13.95
CA SER A 39 -18.68 -10.42 -14.85
C SER A 39 -19.64 -11.59 -15.14
N GLU A 40 -19.20 -12.82 -14.86
CA GLU A 40 -19.98 -14.05 -15.05
C GLU A 40 -20.58 -14.59 -13.75
N VAL A 41 -20.28 -13.99 -12.58
CA VAL A 41 -20.95 -14.33 -11.31
C VAL A 41 -22.38 -13.78 -11.32
N ALA A 42 -23.37 -14.65 -11.53
CA ALA A 42 -24.79 -14.31 -11.48
C ALA A 42 -25.27 -13.76 -10.12
N GLY A 43 -24.51 -13.99 -9.04
CA GLY A 43 -24.72 -13.44 -7.71
C GLY A 43 -23.96 -14.22 -6.63
N PHE A 44 -23.85 -13.65 -5.44
CA PHE A 44 -23.20 -14.29 -4.30
C PHE A 44 -24.22 -14.78 -3.27
N THR A 45 -24.11 -16.04 -2.87
CA THR A 45 -24.87 -16.61 -1.74
C THR A 45 -24.05 -16.52 -0.45
N ALA A 46 -24.75 -16.47 0.69
CA ALA A 46 -24.14 -16.61 2.00
C ALA A 46 -23.83 -18.08 2.28
N ALA A 47 -22.63 -18.39 2.79
CA ALA A 47 -22.23 -19.74 3.17
C ALA A 47 -21.97 -19.84 4.70
N PRO A 48 -23.00 -19.62 5.56
CA PRO A 48 -22.82 -19.55 7.01
C PRO A 48 -22.33 -20.87 7.61
N ASP A 49 -22.57 -22.01 6.95
CA ASP A 49 -22.09 -23.30 7.43
C ASP A 49 -20.55 -23.43 7.39
N LYS A 50 -19.86 -22.67 6.53
CA LYS A 50 -18.39 -22.56 6.52
C LYS A 50 -17.82 -21.69 7.65
N ILE A 51 -18.68 -21.19 8.57
CA ILE A 51 -18.30 -20.46 9.78
C ILE A 51 -18.41 -21.38 11.00
N ARG A 52 -17.41 -21.34 11.89
CA ARG A 52 -17.43 -22.13 13.14
C ARG A 52 -18.64 -21.78 14.01
N PRO A 53 -19.30 -22.75 14.68
CA PRO A 53 -20.54 -22.52 15.43
C PRO A 53 -20.47 -21.36 16.44
N GLU A 54 -19.37 -21.20 17.17
CA GLU A 54 -19.18 -20.13 18.15
C GLU A 54 -19.01 -18.73 17.54
N GLN A 55 -18.80 -18.66 16.22
CA GLN A 55 -18.71 -17.43 15.43
C GLN A 55 -19.94 -17.21 14.53
N ARG A 56 -20.92 -18.13 14.54
CA ARG A 56 -22.19 -17.96 13.83
C ARG A 56 -23.06 -16.94 14.57
N PRO A 57 -23.69 -15.98 13.86
CA PRO A 57 -24.64 -15.06 14.47
C PRO A 57 -25.87 -15.80 15.00
N ARG A 58 -26.28 -15.50 16.24
CA ARG A 58 -27.57 -15.98 16.77
C ARG A 58 -28.72 -15.45 15.90
N GLY A 59 -29.61 -16.34 15.46
CA GLY A 59 -30.77 -15.99 14.63
C GLY A 59 -30.56 -16.05 13.11
N LEU A 60 -29.43 -16.56 12.62
CA LEU A 60 -29.29 -16.91 11.20
C LEU A 60 -29.83 -18.32 10.94
N GLU A 61 -31.10 -18.39 10.54
CA GLU A 61 -31.69 -19.60 9.94
C GLU A 61 -31.13 -19.83 8.52
N ARG A 62 -31.22 -21.07 8.01
CA ARG A 62 -30.45 -21.52 6.84
C ARG A 62 -30.78 -20.81 5.51
N ASP A 63 -32.00 -20.30 5.35
CA ASP A 63 -32.51 -19.83 4.05
C ASP A 63 -32.42 -18.31 3.82
N GLN A 64 -31.89 -17.52 4.77
CA GLN A 64 -31.95 -16.05 4.65
C GLN A 64 -30.85 -15.43 3.77
N ARG A 65 -31.25 -14.96 2.58
CA ARG A 65 -30.48 -14.02 1.77
C ARG A 65 -30.42 -12.64 2.47
N ALA A 66 -29.28 -12.37 3.11
CA ALA A 66 -28.89 -11.11 3.75
C ALA A 66 -29.75 -10.64 4.94
N THR A 67 -29.18 -10.71 6.15
CA THR A 67 -29.69 -9.98 7.32
C THR A 67 -29.09 -8.58 7.38
N ALA A 68 -29.63 -7.67 8.19
CA ALA A 68 -29.11 -6.31 8.33
C ALA A 68 -27.62 -6.23 8.76
N ALA A 69 -27.07 -7.31 9.33
CA ALA A 69 -25.65 -7.42 9.70
C ALA A 69 -24.74 -7.90 8.56
N TYR A 70 -25.27 -8.51 7.50
CA TYR A 70 -24.49 -9.13 6.41
C TYR A 70 -25.16 -8.94 5.06
N SER A 71 -24.54 -8.15 4.18
CA SER A 71 -25.07 -7.91 2.83
C SER A 71 -23.98 -8.07 1.77
N VAL A 72 -24.41 -8.52 0.59
CA VAL A 72 -23.70 -8.36 -0.67
C VAL A 72 -24.61 -7.55 -1.61
N GLN A 73 -24.03 -6.58 -2.29
CA GLN A 73 -24.74 -5.67 -3.19
C GLN A 73 -23.97 -5.60 -4.52
N HIS A 74 -24.64 -5.91 -5.62
CA HIS A 74 -24.13 -5.63 -6.96
C HIS A 74 -24.13 -4.10 -7.17
N THR A 75 -23.02 -3.54 -7.62
CA THR A 75 -22.86 -2.13 -7.98
C THR A 75 -22.72 -2.01 -9.51
N ARG A 76 -22.58 -0.78 -10.02
CA ARG A 76 -22.31 -0.56 -11.46
C ARG A 76 -21.03 -1.28 -11.92
N ASP A 77 -20.04 -1.34 -11.04
CA ASP A 77 -18.66 -1.69 -11.38
C ASP A 77 -18.22 -3.02 -10.75
N GLY A 78 -19.11 -3.80 -10.10
CA GLY A 78 -18.78 -5.07 -9.44
C GLY A 78 -19.63 -5.36 -8.20
N PHE A 79 -19.02 -5.82 -7.10
CA PHE A 79 -19.74 -6.28 -5.90
C PHE A 79 -19.18 -5.68 -4.60
N THR A 80 -20.07 -5.16 -3.73
CA THR A 80 -19.75 -4.72 -2.37
C THR A 80 -20.26 -5.73 -1.33
N PHE A 81 -19.37 -6.23 -0.49
CA PHE A 81 -19.63 -7.13 0.65
C PHE A 81 -19.52 -6.34 1.96
N ARG A 82 -20.43 -6.54 2.90
CA ARG A 82 -20.49 -5.78 4.17
C ARG A 82 -20.77 -6.68 5.38
N VAL A 83 -20.08 -6.39 6.47
CA VAL A 83 -20.33 -6.88 7.83
C VAL A 83 -20.59 -5.68 8.74
N LEU A 84 -21.75 -5.64 9.40
CA LEU A 84 -22.24 -4.49 10.17
C LEU A 84 -22.71 -4.88 11.58
N GLY A 85 -22.67 -3.91 12.49
CA GLY A 85 -23.21 -3.99 13.84
C GLY A 85 -22.13 -4.18 14.91
N HIS A 86 -22.44 -3.76 16.14
CA HIS A 86 -21.49 -3.76 17.25
C HIS A 86 -21.01 -5.19 17.62
N VAL A 87 -19.76 -5.29 18.07
CA VAL A 87 -19.03 -6.54 18.28
C VAL A 87 -18.15 -6.46 19.53
N ALA A 88 -18.43 -7.33 20.50
CA ALA A 88 -17.49 -7.68 21.57
C ALA A 88 -16.57 -8.86 21.17
N HIS A 89 -16.85 -9.53 20.05
CA HIS A 89 -16.20 -10.76 19.60
C HIS A 89 -15.92 -10.73 18.09
N VAL A 90 -15.02 -11.60 17.64
CA VAL A 90 -14.66 -11.73 16.21
C VAL A 90 -15.86 -12.23 15.40
N ARG A 91 -16.26 -11.49 14.37
CA ARG A 91 -17.18 -11.97 13.34
C ARG A 91 -16.42 -12.49 12.13
N SER A 92 -16.95 -13.51 11.50
CA SER A 92 -16.61 -13.96 10.15
C SER A 92 -17.87 -13.93 9.31
N MET A 93 -17.73 -13.69 8.01
CA MET A 93 -18.74 -13.98 7.00
C MET A 93 -18.06 -14.52 5.75
N HIS A 94 -18.71 -15.47 5.10
CA HIS A 94 -18.23 -16.11 3.88
C HIS A 94 -19.34 -16.11 2.83
N TRP A 95 -18.96 -15.78 1.60
CA TRP A 95 -19.83 -15.72 0.43
C TRP A 95 -19.23 -16.54 -0.70
N GLN A 96 -20.10 -17.16 -1.48
CA GLN A 96 -19.75 -17.96 -2.65
C GLN A 96 -20.51 -17.45 -3.87
N GLY A 97 -19.80 -17.10 -4.93
CA GLY A 97 -20.36 -16.75 -6.23
C GLY A 97 -20.03 -17.87 -7.22
N PRO A 98 -21.01 -18.67 -7.69
CA PRO A 98 -20.73 -19.71 -8.67
C PRO A 98 -20.20 -19.09 -9.96
N LEU A 99 -19.23 -19.77 -10.56
CA LEU A 99 -18.69 -19.47 -11.88
C LEU A 99 -19.16 -20.55 -12.86
N PRO A 100 -19.35 -20.24 -14.15
CA PRO A 100 -19.44 -21.28 -15.16
C PRO A 100 -18.13 -22.08 -15.19
N GLU A 101 -18.22 -23.39 -15.46
CA GLU A 101 -17.04 -24.25 -15.49
C GLU A 101 -16.07 -23.78 -16.59
N ARG A 102 -14.85 -23.41 -16.17
CA ARG A 102 -13.85 -22.80 -17.05
C ARG A 102 -12.48 -23.42 -16.80
N ASP A 103 -11.82 -23.84 -17.87
CA ASP A 103 -10.42 -24.24 -17.83
C ASP A 103 -9.52 -23.03 -17.56
N LEU A 104 -8.66 -23.15 -16.55
CA LEU A 104 -7.65 -22.20 -16.10
C LEU A 104 -6.23 -22.79 -16.18
N THR A 105 -6.04 -23.97 -16.77
CA THR A 105 -4.75 -24.68 -16.82
C THR A 105 -3.64 -23.83 -17.48
N ASP A 106 -3.97 -23.08 -18.53
CA ASP A 106 -3.06 -22.14 -19.20
C ASP A 106 -2.92 -20.78 -18.48
N ALA A 107 -3.80 -20.47 -17.53
CA ALA A 107 -3.75 -19.19 -16.81
C ALA A 107 -2.58 -19.19 -15.81
N SER A 108 -1.65 -18.26 -16.00
CA SER A 108 -0.47 -18.08 -15.13
C SER A 108 -0.57 -16.83 -14.24
N TYR A 109 -1.52 -15.93 -14.53
CA TYR A 109 -1.67 -14.64 -13.85
C TYR A 109 -3.13 -14.32 -13.49
N PHE A 110 -3.32 -13.47 -12.48
CA PHE A 110 -4.62 -12.88 -12.16
C PHE A 110 -4.51 -11.36 -11.91
N VAL A 111 -5.63 -10.66 -12.08
CA VAL A 111 -5.84 -9.25 -11.69
C VAL A 111 -7.07 -9.16 -10.80
N LEU A 112 -6.89 -8.65 -9.59
CA LEU A 112 -7.97 -8.35 -8.65
C LEU A 112 -7.95 -6.85 -8.30
N ARG A 113 -9.01 -6.11 -8.68
CA ARG A 113 -9.17 -4.70 -8.30
C ARG A 113 -10.15 -4.58 -7.13
N TYR A 114 -9.67 -4.09 -5.99
CA TYR A 114 -10.46 -4.06 -4.75
C TYR A 114 -10.29 -2.74 -3.97
N ARG A 115 -11.23 -2.46 -3.07
CA ARG A 115 -11.07 -1.51 -1.97
C ARG A 115 -11.74 -2.06 -0.71
N GLY A 116 -11.25 -1.71 0.48
CA GLY A 116 -11.82 -2.25 1.72
C GLY A 116 -11.35 -1.58 2.99
N ARG A 117 -12.08 -1.85 4.09
CA ARG A 117 -11.78 -1.35 5.44
C ARG A 117 -12.39 -2.25 6.51
N GLY A 118 -11.74 -2.32 7.68
CA GLY A 118 -12.19 -3.10 8.84
C GLY A 118 -11.84 -4.59 8.79
N HIS A 119 -10.91 -5.00 7.92
CA HIS A 119 -10.48 -6.41 7.81
C HIS A 119 -9.47 -6.75 8.90
N ARG A 120 -9.80 -7.75 9.72
CA ARG A 120 -8.95 -8.30 10.78
C ARG A 120 -7.85 -9.18 10.18
N ARG A 121 -6.63 -9.05 10.72
CA ARG A 121 -5.47 -9.85 10.34
C ARG A 121 -5.26 -10.98 11.35
N GLU A 122 -4.88 -12.16 10.88
CA GLU A 122 -4.69 -13.36 11.72
C GLU A 122 -3.37 -14.07 11.41
N TYR A 123 -2.90 -14.92 12.33
CA TYR A 123 -1.68 -15.71 12.16
C TYR A 123 -1.80 -16.72 11.02
N ASN A 124 -2.96 -17.37 10.94
CA ASN A 124 -3.31 -18.25 9.84
C ASN A 124 -3.67 -17.38 8.63
N LEU A 125 -3.02 -17.62 7.49
CA LEU A 125 -3.28 -16.89 6.26
C LEU A 125 -4.60 -17.36 5.66
N LEU A 126 -5.65 -16.58 5.90
CA LEU A 126 -6.98 -16.84 5.38
C LEU A 126 -7.21 -15.99 4.12
N PRO A 127 -7.74 -16.58 3.03
CA PRO A 127 -8.11 -15.80 1.86
C PRO A 127 -9.25 -14.85 2.20
N VAL A 128 -9.08 -13.58 1.85
CA VAL A 128 -10.16 -12.59 1.75
C VAL A 128 -10.88 -12.77 0.41
N VAL A 129 -10.14 -13.14 -0.65
CA VAL A 129 -10.67 -13.57 -1.94
C VAL A 129 -9.92 -14.82 -2.40
N ALA A 130 -10.63 -15.83 -2.90
CA ALA A 130 -10.04 -17.04 -3.48
C ALA A 130 -10.88 -17.56 -4.66
N VAL A 131 -10.24 -18.21 -5.62
CA VAL A 131 -10.93 -19.08 -6.58
C VAL A 131 -10.94 -20.51 -6.06
N VAL A 132 -12.09 -21.17 -6.16
CA VAL A 132 -12.30 -22.59 -5.86
C VAL A 132 -12.70 -23.31 -7.14
N GLY A 133 -12.18 -24.52 -7.29
CA GLY A 133 -12.39 -25.37 -8.46
C GLY A 133 -11.82 -26.75 -8.22
N GLU A 134 -11.59 -27.50 -9.29
CA GLU A 134 -10.96 -28.82 -9.25
C GLU A 134 -9.61 -28.82 -9.97
N ASP A 135 -8.65 -29.63 -9.52
CA ASP A 135 -7.43 -29.92 -10.28
C ASP A 135 -7.68 -30.95 -11.40
N ALA A 136 -6.64 -31.27 -12.18
CA ALA A 136 -6.72 -32.23 -13.29
C ALA A 136 -7.02 -33.68 -12.86
N ALA A 137 -7.11 -33.97 -11.55
CA ALA A 137 -7.56 -35.25 -10.99
C ALA A 137 -8.98 -35.16 -10.39
N GLY A 138 -9.71 -34.07 -10.61
CA GLY A 138 -11.07 -33.86 -10.10
C GLY A 138 -11.14 -33.53 -8.60
N LYS A 139 -10.02 -33.15 -7.98
CA LYS A 139 -9.97 -32.86 -6.53
C LYS A 139 -10.15 -31.37 -6.26
N GLU A 140 -10.98 -31.01 -5.28
CA GLU A 140 -11.18 -29.61 -4.88
C GLU A 140 -9.84 -28.92 -4.53
N THR A 141 -9.59 -27.79 -5.19
CA THR A 141 -8.44 -26.90 -4.94
C THR A 141 -8.90 -25.46 -4.76
N ARG A 142 -8.12 -24.68 -3.99
CA ARG A 142 -8.48 -23.33 -3.53
C ARG A 142 -7.25 -22.43 -3.59
N THR A 143 -7.20 -21.53 -4.57
CA THR A 143 -6.10 -20.57 -4.73
C THR A 143 -6.52 -19.20 -4.21
N ALA A 144 -5.78 -18.69 -3.20
CA ALA A 144 -5.99 -17.35 -2.66
C ALA A 144 -5.54 -16.28 -3.66
N LEU A 145 -6.41 -15.30 -3.93
CA LEU A 145 -6.14 -14.14 -4.78
C LEU A 145 -5.82 -12.88 -3.96
N LEU A 146 -6.31 -12.84 -2.71
CA LEU A 146 -5.96 -11.85 -1.69
C LEU A 146 -6.10 -12.49 -0.32
N ASP A 147 -5.11 -12.35 0.57
CA ASP A 147 -5.15 -12.87 1.94
C ASP A 147 -5.24 -11.78 3.03
N CYS A 148 -5.66 -12.16 4.23
CA CYS A 148 -5.87 -11.25 5.37
C CYS A 148 -4.60 -10.53 5.86
N SER A 149 -3.41 -10.95 5.43
CA SER A 149 -2.13 -10.28 5.69
C SER A 149 -1.68 -9.35 4.56
N GLN A 150 -2.19 -9.53 3.35
CA GLN A 150 -1.94 -8.67 2.18
C GLN A 150 -2.88 -7.46 2.09
N ILE A 151 -4.10 -7.57 2.62
CA ILE A 151 -5.13 -6.53 2.47
C ILE A 151 -4.76 -5.18 3.09
N ILE A 152 -4.83 -4.13 2.26
CA ILE A 152 -4.78 -2.72 2.65
C ILE A 152 -6.21 -2.27 3.04
N ASN A 153 -6.30 -1.40 4.06
CA ASN A 153 -7.49 -1.21 4.89
C ASN A 153 -7.94 0.27 4.96
N ASP A 154 -7.57 1.08 3.97
CA ASP A 154 -7.73 2.53 3.93
C ASP A 154 -8.98 3.02 3.17
N ALA A 155 -9.75 2.10 2.58
CA ALA A 155 -10.87 2.32 1.65
C ALA A 155 -10.52 2.87 0.24
N MET A 156 -9.24 2.95 -0.12
CA MET A 156 -8.79 3.33 -1.46
C MET A 156 -8.84 2.15 -2.45
N TRP A 157 -8.91 2.45 -3.74
CA TRP A 157 -8.78 1.43 -4.79
C TRP A 157 -7.33 0.97 -4.90
N HIS A 158 -7.16 -0.35 -4.87
CA HIS A 158 -5.91 -1.07 -5.09
C HIS A 158 -6.07 -2.09 -6.21
N VAL A 159 -4.94 -2.46 -6.81
CA VAL A 159 -4.85 -3.56 -7.77
C VAL A 159 -3.84 -4.57 -7.26
N VAL A 160 -4.27 -5.83 -7.19
CA VAL A 160 -3.39 -6.97 -7.03
C VAL A 160 -3.14 -7.58 -8.41
N VAL A 161 -1.86 -7.74 -8.77
CA VAL A 161 -1.46 -8.59 -9.91
C VAL A 161 -0.70 -9.77 -9.32
N GLY A 162 -1.18 -10.99 -9.55
CA GLY A 162 -0.54 -12.20 -9.07
C GLY A 162 -0.10 -13.14 -10.19
N LYS A 163 0.85 -14.01 -9.87
CA LYS A 163 1.42 -15.05 -10.73
C LYS A 163 1.44 -16.36 -9.94
N GLY A 164 0.85 -17.43 -10.48
CA GLY A 164 0.69 -18.68 -9.73
C GLY A 164 0.04 -19.80 -10.53
N ARG A 165 -0.45 -20.82 -9.82
CA ARG A 165 -1.27 -21.91 -10.35
C ARG A 165 -2.68 -21.80 -9.77
N PHE A 166 -3.68 -22.01 -10.62
CA PHE A 166 -5.10 -22.01 -10.26
C PHE A 166 -5.62 -23.47 -10.27
N PRO A 167 -6.88 -23.72 -9.84
CA PRO A 167 -7.57 -24.96 -10.20
C PRO A 167 -7.54 -25.17 -11.72
N ALA A 168 -7.62 -26.41 -12.19
CA ALA A 168 -7.78 -26.70 -13.61
C ALA A 168 -9.16 -26.23 -14.08
N THR A 169 -10.24 -26.66 -13.41
CA THR A 169 -11.60 -26.19 -13.68
C THR A 169 -12.08 -25.27 -12.56
N ALA A 170 -12.24 -23.97 -12.83
CA ALA A 170 -12.82 -23.02 -11.88
C ALA A 170 -14.34 -23.26 -11.73
N LYS A 171 -14.86 -23.19 -10.49
CA LYS A 171 -16.29 -23.40 -10.18
C LYS A 171 -16.91 -22.33 -9.28
N CYS A 172 -16.12 -21.60 -8.51
CA CYS A 172 -16.63 -20.59 -7.57
C CYS A 172 -15.59 -19.51 -7.26
N LEU A 173 -16.04 -18.25 -7.18
CA LEU A 173 -15.28 -17.16 -6.53
C LEU A 173 -15.77 -17.03 -5.08
N GLU A 174 -14.84 -17.19 -4.13
CA GLU A 174 -15.12 -17.08 -2.70
C GLU A 174 -14.62 -15.76 -2.13
N VAL A 175 -15.43 -15.15 -1.26
CA VAL A 175 -15.07 -13.93 -0.52
C VAL A 175 -15.29 -14.16 0.98
N GLN A 176 -14.30 -13.81 1.81
CA GLN A 176 -14.38 -13.89 3.26
C GLN A 176 -14.04 -12.54 3.90
N ILE A 177 -14.90 -12.06 4.80
CA ILE A 177 -14.59 -10.92 5.67
C ILE A 177 -14.52 -11.44 7.11
N ARG A 178 -13.41 -11.14 7.80
CA ARG A 178 -13.30 -11.32 9.27
C ARG A 178 -13.02 -9.98 9.91
N THR A 179 -13.67 -9.69 11.03
CA THR A 179 -13.58 -8.37 11.67
C THR A 179 -13.81 -8.40 13.18
N THR A 180 -13.31 -7.37 13.85
CA THR A 180 -13.68 -6.96 15.21
C THR A 180 -14.19 -5.50 15.24
N ASP A 181 -14.32 -4.86 14.08
CA ASP A 181 -14.87 -3.52 13.93
C ASP A 181 -16.39 -3.57 13.76
N SER A 182 -17.09 -2.50 14.19
CA SER A 182 -18.55 -2.38 14.04
C SER A 182 -19.02 -2.24 12.57
N ARG A 183 -18.08 -2.05 11.64
CA ARG A 183 -18.28 -1.98 10.20
C ARG A 183 -17.02 -2.44 9.47
N ALA A 184 -17.12 -3.56 8.77
CA ALA A 184 -16.11 -4.01 7.81
C ALA A 184 -16.75 -4.21 6.44
N TRP A 185 -16.00 -3.95 5.37
CA TRP A 185 -16.48 -4.11 4.01
C TRP A 185 -15.35 -4.29 3.00
N LEU A 186 -15.70 -4.95 1.90
CA LEU A 186 -14.86 -5.14 0.72
C LEU A 186 -15.68 -4.78 -0.50
N GLU A 187 -15.07 -4.15 -1.50
CA GLU A 187 -15.66 -3.97 -2.81
C GLU A 187 -14.67 -4.45 -3.85
N ILE A 188 -15.12 -5.31 -4.77
CA ILE A 188 -14.31 -5.88 -5.85
C ILE A 188 -14.93 -5.37 -7.16
N SER A 189 -14.10 -4.82 -8.04
CA SER A 189 -14.54 -4.30 -9.36
C SER A 189 -13.90 -4.97 -10.58
N ARG A 190 -12.98 -5.90 -10.37
CA ARG A 190 -12.38 -6.72 -11.42
C ARG A 190 -11.81 -8.00 -10.79
N CYS A 191 -12.04 -9.15 -11.39
CA CYS A 191 -11.38 -10.41 -10.98
C CYS A 191 -11.16 -11.26 -12.24
N SER A 192 -10.01 -11.08 -12.88
CA SER A 192 -9.73 -11.65 -14.20
C SER A 192 -8.47 -12.50 -14.25
N PHE A 193 -8.51 -13.60 -15.00
CA PHE A 193 -7.42 -14.56 -15.18
C PHE A 193 -6.80 -14.46 -16.57
N HIS A 194 -5.47 -14.62 -16.67
CA HIS A 194 -4.69 -14.34 -17.87
C HIS A 194 -3.59 -15.38 -18.07
N THR A 195 -3.36 -15.78 -19.33
CA THR A 195 -2.28 -16.70 -19.75
C THR A 195 -0.91 -16.01 -19.72
N SER A 196 -0.85 -14.77 -20.23
CA SER A 196 0.32 -13.89 -20.20
C SER A 196 0.18 -12.77 -19.14
N ARG A 197 1.27 -12.05 -18.86
CA ARG A 197 1.27 -11.01 -17.83
C ARG A 197 0.30 -9.87 -18.22
N PRO A 198 -0.71 -9.55 -17.39
CA PRO A 198 -1.79 -8.67 -17.79
C PRO A 198 -1.36 -7.20 -17.94
N SER A 199 -2.01 -6.51 -18.87
CA SER A 199 -1.89 -5.06 -19.06
C SER A 199 -2.86 -4.33 -18.11
N VAL A 200 -2.32 -3.70 -17.06
CA VAL A 200 -3.12 -3.10 -15.96
C VAL A 200 -2.67 -1.66 -15.66
N PRO A 201 -3.00 -0.67 -16.51
CA PRO A 201 -2.61 0.72 -16.30
C PRO A 201 -3.24 1.35 -15.05
N GLU A 202 -4.41 0.85 -14.62
CA GLU A 202 -5.11 1.35 -13.43
C GLU A 202 -4.48 0.90 -12.10
N ALA A 203 -3.43 0.08 -12.14
CA ALA A 203 -2.67 -0.34 -10.96
C ALA A 203 -1.85 0.78 -10.32
N PHE A 204 -1.56 1.84 -11.06
CA PHE A 204 -0.97 3.08 -10.54
C PHE A 204 -1.77 4.25 -11.11
N SER A 205 -2.57 4.93 -10.27
CA SER A 205 -3.51 5.95 -10.73
C SER A 205 -2.80 7.22 -11.20
N HIS A 206 -2.69 7.41 -12.52
CA HIS A 206 -2.09 8.59 -13.14
C HIS A 206 -2.86 8.99 -14.41
N GLN A 207 -2.68 10.24 -14.85
CA GLN A 207 -3.27 10.77 -16.09
C GLN A 207 -2.17 11.15 -17.07
N ALA A 208 -2.32 10.85 -18.36
CA ALA A 208 -1.41 11.38 -19.40
C ALA A 208 -1.73 12.86 -19.66
N VAL A 209 -0.70 13.70 -19.79
CA VAL A 209 -0.86 15.16 -20.01
C VAL A 209 -0.11 15.63 -21.27
N GLN A 210 -0.58 16.74 -21.86
CA GLN A 210 0.01 17.29 -23.08
C GLN A 210 1.22 18.18 -22.76
N GLY A 211 2.41 17.68 -23.08
CA GLY A 211 3.68 18.40 -22.92
C GLY A 211 4.25 18.37 -21.51
N PRO A 212 5.42 19.00 -21.30
CA PRO A 212 6.15 18.97 -20.04
C PRO A 212 5.44 19.76 -18.92
N ALA A 213 5.93 19.58 -17.70
CA ALA A 213 5.51 20.37 -16.54
C ALA A 213 5.60 21.88 -16.80
N ARG A 214 4.65 22.62 -16.20
CA ARG A 214 4.61 24.08 -16.15
C ARG A 214 4.86 24.53 -14.70
N GLU A 215 5.26 25.79 -14.53
CA GLU A 215 5.46 26.40 -13.21
C GLU A 215 4.25 26.19 -12.29
N PRO A 216 4.45 25.91 -10.99
CA PRO A 216 5.73 25.91 -10.26
C PRO A 216 6.55 24.60 -10.40
N PHE A 217 6.13 23.65 -11.24
CA PHE A 217 6.77 22.34 -11.33
C PHE A 217 7.81 22.26 -12.45
N ARG A 218 8.98 21.68 -12.15
CA ARG A 218 10.05 21.42 -13.13
C ARG A 218 10.50 19.96 -13.04
N CYS A 219 10.14 19.16 -14.04
CA CYS A 219 10.64 17.79 -14.19
C CYS A 219 12.17 17.78 -14.33
N VAL A 220 12.82 16.82 -13.68
CA VAL A 220 14.28 16.61 -13.76
C VAL A 220 14.55 15.51 -14.78
N ASN A 221 15.48 15.75 -15.70
CA ASN A 221 15.81 14.76 -16.73
C ASN A 221 16.68 13.62 -16.17
N LEU A 222 16.13 12.40 -16.12
CA LEU A 222 16.84 11.18 -15.72
C LEU A 222 17.40 10.37 -16.92
N SER A 223 17.34 10.90 -18.14
CA SER A 223 17.57 10.14 -19.40
C SER A 223 18.89 9.39 -19.48
N GLY A 224 19.95 9.91 -18.83
CA GLY A 224 21.29 9.34 -18.76
C GLY A 224 21.58 8.52 -17.50
N LEU A 225 20.64 8.44 -16.54
CA LEU A 225 20.74 7.62 -15.34
C LEU A 225 19.97 6.29 -15.47
N TYR A 226 18.96 6.22 -16.35
CA TYR A 226 18.13 5.03 -16.55
C TYR A 226 18.96 3.80 -16.95
N ASN A 227 19.02 2.81 -16.05
CA ASN A 227 19.86 1.62 -16.18
C ASN A 227 19.07 0.31 -16.26
N ASP A 228 17.76 0.31 -15.99
CA ASP A 228 16.86 -0.85 -16.12
C ASP A 228 15.44 -0.44 -16.57
N THR A 229 14.51 -1.39 -16.66
CA THR A 229 13.12 -1.21 -17.09
C THR A 229 12.11 -1.53 -15.97
N TYR A 230 11.04 -0.73 -15.88
CA TYR A 230 9.88 -1.00 -15.01
C TYR A 230 9.29 -2.41 -15.24
N SER A 231 9.30 -2.87 -16.51
CA SER A 231 8.83 -4.20 -16.91
C SER A 231 9.64 -5.33 -16.26
N ALA A 232 10.95 -5.14 -16.09
CA ALA A 232 11.84 -6.10 -15.44
C ALA A 232 11.63 -6.12 -13.92
N ALA A 233 11.50 -4.96 -13.27
CA ALA A 233 11.13 -4.88 -11.84
C ALA A 233 9.79 -5.57 -11.54
N THR A 234 8.77 -5.33 -12.36
CA THR A 234 7.46 -6.03 -12.29
C THR A 234 7.65 -7.56 -12.33
N GLU A 235 8.45 -8.05 -13.28
CA GLU A 235 8.66 -9.50 -13.42
C GLU A 235 9.49 -10.08 -12.26
N ARG A 236 10.51 -9.37 -11.77
CA ARG A 236 11.29 -9.77 -10.59
C ARG A 236 10.41 -9.93 -9.35
N ILE A 237 9.51 -8.97 -9.07
CA ILE A 237 8.61 -9.06 -7.91
C ILE A 237 7.64 -10.25 -8.06
N LEU A 238 7.05 -10.46 -9.24
CA LEU A 238 6.15 -11.59 -9.49
C LEU A 238 6.88 -12.95 -9.39
N GLN A 239 8.12 -13.06 -9.86
CA GLN A 239 8.92 -14.28 -9.69
C GLN A 239 9.37 -14.52 -8.24
N ARG A 240 9.71 -13.46 -7.51
CA ARG A 240 10.25 -13.51 -6.15
C ARG A 240 9.19 -13.69 -5.05
N TYR A 241 7.97 -13.20 -5.28
CA TYR A 241 6.90 -13.17 -4.28
C TYR A 241 5.53 -13.68 -4.76
N GLY A 242 5.35 -13.94 -6.06
CA GLY A 242 4.08 -14.39 -6.63
C GLY A 242 2.99 -13.31 -6.74
N VAL A 243 3.21 -12.11 -6.20
CA VAL A 243 2.18 -11.06 -6.16
C VAL A 243 2.77 -9.65 -6.03
N ILE A 244 2.10 -8.69 -6.68
CA ILE A 244 2.30 -7.24 -6.60
C ILE A 244 1.02 -6.60 -6.06
N VAL A 245 1.17 -5.52 -5.28
CA VAL A 245 0.08 -4.58 -4.99
C VAL A 245 0.46 -3.21 -5.55
N ASP A 246 -0.43 -2.61 -6.33
CA ASP A 246 -0.33 -1.29 -6.97
C ASP A 246 0.93 -1.13 -7.84
N GLY A 247 1.04 -2.03 -8.81
CA GLY A 247 2.02 -2.00 -9.89
C GLY A 247 1.65 -3.01 -10.98
N GLY A 248 2.24 -2.86 -12.17
CA GLY A 248 1.99 -3.78 -13.28
C GLY A 248 2.43 -3.22 -14.63
N ASN A 249 1.81 -2.13 -15.07
CA ASN A 249 2.10 -1.51 -16.38
C ASN A 249 3.04 -0.30 -16.30
N ALA A 250 3.69 -0.04 -17.43
CA ALA A 250 4.34 1.24 -17.70
C ALA A 250 3.33 2.38 -17.82
N PHE A 251 3.86 3.61 -17.79
CA PHE A 251 3.11 4.86 -17.80
C PHE A 251 2.35 5.10 -19.12
N ALA A 252 1.17 5.73 -19.03
CA ALA A 252 0.26 5.99 -20.14
C ALA A 252 0.74 7.04 -21.17
N GLY A 253 1.85 7.70 -20.88
CA GLY A 253 2.50 8.70 -21.75
C GLY A 253 3.87 9.09 -21.20
N GLU A 254 4.64 9.85 -21.98
CA GLU A 254 5.93 10.38 -21.54
C GLU A 254 5.79 11.48 -20.48
N HIS A 255 4.69 12.24 -20.54
CA HIS A 255 4.29 13.19 -19.51
C HIS A 255 3.02 12.71 -18.82
N ILE A 256 3.07 12.60 -17.50
CA ILE A 256 1.95 12.14 -16.68
C ILE A 256 1.74 13.07 -15.47
N GLN A 257 0.55 13.01 -14.87
CA GLN A 257 0.20 13.72 -13.64
C GLN A 257 -0.31 12.72 -12.58
N VAL A 258 0.16 12.87 -11.34
CA VAL A 258 -0.19 12.02 -10.19
C VAL A 258 -0.46 12.92 -8.98
N ASP A 259 -1.63 12.79 -8.36
CA ASP A 259 -2.05 13.64 -7.22
C ASP A 259 -1.91 15.17 -7.47
N GLY A 260 -1.97 15.59 -8.73
CA GLY A 260 -1.78 16.98 -9.17
C GLY A 260 -0.35 17.34 -9.61
N VAL A 261 0.66 16.54 -9.27
CA VAL A 261 2.07 16.77 -9.63
C VAL A 261 2.39 16.19 -11.01
N PRO A 262 2.98 16.97 -11.95
CA PRO A 262 3.43 16.47 -13.24
C PRO A 262 4.79 15.77 -13.14
N PHE A 263 5.00 14.74 -13.96
CA PHE A 263 6.24 13.97 -14.08
C PHE A 263 6.54 13.68 -15.55
N THR A 264 7.84 13.64 -15.89
CA THR A 264 8.33 13.10 -17.16
C THR A 264 8.97 11.74 -16.91
N VAL A 265 8.55 10.75 -17.67
CA VAL A 265 8.91 9.33 -17.55
C VAL A 265 9.17 8.74 -18.94
N ARG A 266 10.15 7.86 -19.10
CA ARG A 266 10.31 7.18 -20.40
C ARG A 266 9.32 6.01 -20.51
N THR A 267 8.62 5.88 -21.63
CA THR A 267 7.65 4.79 -21.86
C THR A 267 8.27 3.55 -22.51
N THR A 268 9.46 3.67 -23.09
CA THR A 268 10.16 2.63 -23.85
C THR A 268 11.61 2.43 -23.37
N GLY A 269 12.19 1.25 -23.63
CA GLY A 269 13.57 0.94 -23.26
C GLY A 269 13.82 1.01 -21.75
N LYS A 270 15.02 1.46 -21.36
CA LYS A 270 15.39 1.68 -19.96
C LYS A 270 14.70 2.95 -19.43
N ASN A 271 13.92 2.81 -18.36
CA ASN A 271 13.06 3.87 -17.82
C ASN A 271 12.95 3.91 -16.29
N ILE A 272 13.78 3.15 -15.58
CA ILE A 272 14.00 3.30 -14.13
C ILE A 272 15.50 3.35 -13.83
N VAL A 273 15.85 4.01 -12.71
CA VAL A 273 17.19 4.03 -12.14
C VAL A 273 17.20 3.10 -10.93
N VAL A 274 17.83 1.94 -11.07
CA VAL A 274 18.12 0.98 -9.99
C VAL A 274 19.42 1.40 -9.30
N PRO A 275 19.53 1.38 -7.96
CA PRO A 275 20.79 1.69 -7.29
C PRO A 275 21.85 0.59 -7.51
N PRO A 276 23.15 0.91 -7.47
CA PRO A 276 24.21 -0.10 -7.53
C PRO A 276 24.20 -0.93 -6.24
N VAL A 277 23.88 -2.22 -6.33
CA VAL A 277 23.74 -3.13 -5.18
C VAL A 277 25.01 -3.95 -4.96
N ASP A 278 25.75 -3.69 -3.87
CA ASP A 278 26.81 -4.59 -3.42
C ASP A 278 26.23 -5.82 -2.73
N SER A 279 25.89 -6.82 -3.54
CA SER A 279 25.49 -8.14 -3.08
C SER A 279 26.64 -8.99 -2.54
N ALA A 280 27.90 -8.66 -2.86
CA ALA A 280 29.08 -9.43 -2.48
C ALA A 280 29.44 -9.22 -0.99
N ALA A 281 29.32 -8.00 -0.47
CA ALA A 281 29.56 -7.69 0.95
C ALA A 281 28.75 -8.56 1.93
N ASN A 282 27.58 -9.06 1.50
CA ASN A 282 26.67 -9.89 2.29
C ASN A 282 26.54 -11.34 1.80
N ALA A 283 27.38 -11.75 0.85
CA ALA A 283 27.46 -13.13 0.38
C ALA A 283 28.09 -14.08 1.41
N GLY A 284 27.97 -15.39 1.15
CA GLY A 284 28.58 -16.44 1.98
C GLY A 284 27.89 -16.69 3.31
N SER A 285 28.65 -17.26 4.25
CA SER A 285 28.14 -17.84 5.50
C SER A 285 29.07 -17.60 6.68
N VAL A 286 28.50 -17.40 7.86
CA VAL A 286 29.19 -17.31 9.16
C VAL A 286 28.80 -18.52 10.02
N GLN A 287 29.71 -19.01 10.87
CA GLN A 287 29.41 -20.05 11.85
C GLN A 287 29.10 -19.41 13.21
N VAL A 288 28.00 -19.82 13.83
CA VAL A 288 27.44 -19.24 15.06
C VAL A 288 27.00 -20.39 15.96
N LEU A 289 27.64 -20.55 17.11
CA LEU A 289 27.35 -21.64 18.06
C LEU A 289 27.35 -23.03 17.37
N GLY A 290 28.33 -23.27 16.49
CA GLY A 290 28.43 -24.47 15.66
C GLY A 290 27.58 -24.46 14.37
N VAL A 291 26.46 -23.72 14.34
CA VAL A 291 25.52 -23.68 13.21
C VAL A 291 26.04 -22.76 12.09
N ARG A 292 26.03 -23.22 10.84
CA ARG A 292 26.41 -22.43 9.67
C ARG A 292 25.21 -21.65 9.12
N LEU A 293 25.25 -20.32 9.23
CA LEU A 293 24.17 -19.40 8.82
C LEU A 293 24.61 -18.52 7.65
N PRO A 294 23.70 -18.12 6.72
CA PRO A 294 24.01 -17.11 5.71
C PRO A 294 24.39 -15.76 6.33
N LYS A 295 25.47 -15.11 5.88
CA LYS A 295 26.00 -13.86 6.45
C LYS A 295 24.92 -12.75 6.53
N ARG A 296 24.11 -12.63 5.48
CA ARG A 296 22.95 -11.72 5.41
C ARG A 296 21.90 -11.86 6.53
N LEU A 297 21.94 -12.92 7.34
CA LEU A 297 21.03 -13.14 8.48
C LEU A 297 21.70 -12.89 9.85
N TYR A 298 23.02 -12.73 9.91
CA TYR A 298 23.77 -12.63 11.17
C TYR A 298 24.97 -11.69 11.00
N HIS A 299 24.85 -10.47 11.53
CA HIS A 299 25.71 -9.31 11.23
C HIS A 299 25.88 -9.04 9.72
N PRO A 300 24.79 -8.69 8.99
CA PRO A 300 24.93 -8.14 7.65
C PRO A 300 25.74 -6.85 7.67
N VAL A 301 26.58 -6.66 6.65
CA VAL A 301 27.21 -5.36 6.36
C VAL A 301 26.09 -4.41 5.97
N ALA A 302 25.97 -3.25 6.64
CA ALA A 302 24.86 -2.33 6.44
C ALA A 302 24.76 -1.87 4.98
N ARG A 303 23.54 -1.95 4.43
CA ARG A 303 23.20 -1.39 3.12
C ARG A 303 23.20 0.14 3.18
N ASP A 304 23.74 0.79 2.16
CA ASP A 304 23.58 2.23 1.92
C ASP A 304 23.70 2.51 0.41
N ASP A 305 22.95 1.76 -0.40
CA ASP A 305 22.97 1.89 -1.85
C ASP A 305 22.31 3.23 -2.24
N ARG A 306 22.86 3.94 -3.22
CA ARG A 306 22.48 5.33 -3.51
C ARG A 306 22.11 5.56 -4.97
N ILE A 307 21.04 6.32 -5.18
CA ILE A 307 20.79 7.02 -6.45
C ILE A 307 21.04 8.51 -6.18
N GLU A 308 21.94 9.15 -6.92
CA GLU A 308 22.17 10.60 -6.85
C GLU A 308 21.68 11.29 -8.13
N VAL A 309 20.85 12.32 -7.97
CA VAL A 309 20.23 13.09 -9.06
C VAL A 309 20.64 14.56 -8.92
N PRO A 310 21.42 15.13 -9.86
CA PRO A 310 21.77 16.55 -9.87
C PRO A 310 20.55 17.40 -10.29
N VAL A 311 20.36 18.57 -9.65
CA VAL A 311 19.20 19.45 -9.92
C VAL A 311 19.52 20.94 -10.03
N GLN A 312 20.51 21.44 -9.29
CA GLN A 312 21.00 22.83 -9.36
C GLN A 312 19.90 23.90 -9.39
N CYS A 313 19.05 23.92 -8.36
CA CYS A 313 17.91 24.86 -8.26
C CYS A 313 17.48 25.10 -6.81
N LYS A 314 16.75 26.19 -6.55
CA LYS A 314 15.95 26.31 -5.33
C LYS A 314 14.63 25.53 -5.50
N ALA A 315 14.09 24.98 -4.41
CA ALA A 315 12.85 24.21 -4.43
C ALA A 315 12.14 24.30 -3.06
N SER A 316 10.81 24.36 -3.05
CA SER A 316 9.99 24.15 -1.85
C SER A 316 9.81 22.67 -1.54
N GLU A 317 9.75 21.82 -2.56
CA GLU A 317 9.59 20.36 -2.42
C GLU A 317 10.30 19.60 -3.54
N VAL A 318 10.67 18.35 -3.23
CA VAL A 318 11.12 17.36 -4.20
C VAL A 318 10.09 16.25 -4.28
N CYS A 319 9.38 16.18 -5.41
CA CYS A 319 8.43 15.11 -5.73
C CYS A 319 9.10 14.04 -6.59
N PHE A 320 8.73 12.78 -6.43
CA PHE A 320 9.32 11.67 -7.19
C PHE A 320 8.42 10.44 -7.30
N LEU A 321 8.68 9.63 -8.33
CA LEU A 321 8.03 8.34 -8.55
C LEU A 321 8.99 7.21 -8.17
N LEU A 322 8.63 6.46 -7.13
CA LEU A 322 9.40 5.34 -6.62
C LEU A 322 8.78 4.01 -7.05
N VAL A 323 9.62 3.09 -7.49
CA VAL A 323 9.28 1.68 -7.74
C VAL A 323 9.94 0.85 -6.63
N SER A 324 9.14 0.07 -5.91
CA SER A 324 9.55 -0.63 -4.69
C SER A 324 9.46 -2.14 -4.91
N GLU A 325 10.60 -2.79 -5.17
CA GLU A 325 10.69 -4.24 -5.23
C GLU A 325 10.72 -4.83 -3.82
N MET A 326 9.54 -5.01 -3.23
CA MET A 326 9.41 -5.42 -1.84
C MET A 326 8.37 -6.53 -1.66
N ALA A 327 8.57 -7.34 -0.62
CA ALA A 327 7.60 -8.38 -0.26
C ALA A 327 6.22 -7.75 0.04
N PRO A 328 5.10 -8.37 -0.40
CA PRO A 328 3.76 -7.84 -0.12
C PRO A 328 3.46 -7.76 1.38
N THR A 329 4.11 -8.62 2.19
CA THR A 329 3.86 -8.74 3.62
C THR A 329 5.16 -8.84 4.43
N THR A 330 5.09 -8.49 5.70
CA THR A 330 6.20 -8.62 6.66
C THR A 330 5.84 -9.55 7.81
N ASN A 331 6.81 -10.39 8.20
CA ASN A 331 6.69 -11.26 9.37
C ASN A 331 7.03 -10.48 10.65
N ARG A 332 6.22 -10.63 11.70
CA ARG A 332 6.30 -9.87 12.96
C ARG A 332 6.57 -10.77 14.18
N TYR A 333 7.31 -11.87 13.98
CA TYR A 333 7.62 -12.86 15.02
C TYR A 333 6.32 -13.41 15.63
N ALA A 334 6.05 -13.16 16.91
CA ALA A 334 4.84 -13.60 17.61
C ALA A 334 3.61 -12.70 17.36
N LEU A 335 3.46 -12.13 16.16
CA LEU A 335 2.30 -11.32 15.74
C LEU A 335 1.93 -11.62 14.27
N PRO A 336 0.64 -11.46 13.87
CA PRO A 336 0.20 -11.71 12.50
C PRO A 336 1.01 -10.98 11.44
N LYS A 337 1.17 -11.62 10.26
CA LYS A 337 1.70 -10.93 9.08
C LYS A 337 0.80 -9.74 8.73
N ILE A 338 1.41 -8.66 8.26
CA ILE A 338 0.73 -7.44 7.80
C ILE A 338 1.36 -7.01 6.46
N PRO A 339 0.71 -6.11 5.68
CA PRO A 339 1.33 -5.56 4.49
C PRO A 339 2.65 -4.88 4.84
N LEU A 340 3.67 -5.01 3.98
CA LEU A 340 4.98 -4.42 4.27
C LEU A 340 4.91 -2.90 4.23
N ARG A 341 4.75 -2.30 5.41
CA ARG A 341 4.77 -0.85 5.60
C ARG A 341 6.16 -0.40 6.07
N LEU A 342 6.70 0.63 5.41
CA LEU A 342 7.92 1.32 5.79
C LEU A 342 7.58 2.75 6.22
N SER A 343 8.22 3.23 7.29
CA SER A 343 7.98 4.56 7.87
C SER A 343 9.13 4.97 8.81
N SER A 344 10.39 4.72 8.39
CA SER A 344 11.58 5.19 9.12
C SER A 344 12.76 5.41 8.17
N CYS A 345 13.53 6.47 8.46
CA CYS A 345 14.71 6.88 7.68
C CYS A 345 15.82 5.82 7.65
N ASP A 346 15.82 4.90 8.61
CA ASP A 346 16.82 3.83 8.76
C ASP A 346 16.69 2.73 7.70
N ARG A 347 15.57 2.71 6.95
CA ARG A 347 15.31 1.76 5.86
C ARG A 347 15.39 2.42 4.49
N PHE A 348 14.83 3.62 4.36
CA PHE A 348 14.89 4.44 3.16
C PHE A 348 14.80 5.91 3.58
N ALA A 349 15.65 6.76 3.00
CA ALA A 349 15.59 8.20 3.21
C ALA A 349 16.02 8.96 1.95
N VAL A 350 15.51 10.18 1.80
CA VAL A 350 16.00 11.15 0.84
C VAL A 350 16.90 12.13 1.57
N ARG A 351 18.14 12.27 1.12
CA ARG A 351 19.06 13.32 1.55
C ARG A 351 19.05 14.45 0.53
N LEU A 352 18.87 15.67 1.00
CA LEU A 352 18.91 16.89 0.19
C LEU A 352 20.27 17.56 0.35
N VAL A 353 21.09 17.55 -0.70
CA VAL A 353 22.45 18.10 -0.70
C VAL A 353 22.40 19.48 -1.35
N TYR A 354 22.61 20.53 -0.56
CA TYR A 354 22.65 21.91 -1.06
C TYR A 354 24.06 22.31 -1.50
N THR A 355 24.20 23.46 -2.15
CA THR A 355 25.50 24.07 -2.48
C THR A 355 26.27 24.51 -1.24
N GLU A 356 25.55 24.95 -0.20
CA GLU A 356 26.07 25.53 1.03
C GLU A 356 25.36 24.95 2.26
N GLY A 357 26.09 24.77 3.36
CA GLY A 357 25.55 24.26 4.64
C GLY A 357 25.32 22.74 4.70
N PRO A 358 24.68 22.24 5.77
CA PRO A 358 24.46 20.81 6.00
C PRO A 358 23.44 20.20 5.01
N SER A 359 23.50 18.89 4.80
CA SER A 359 22.45 18.18 4.04
C SER A 359 21.26 17.84 4.94
N ASP A 360 20.04 18.04 4.46
CA ASP A 360 18.83 17.64 5.18
C ASP A 360 18.50 16.16 4.89
N TRP A 361 17.73 15.52 5.78
CA TRP A 361 17.27 14.13 5.62
C TRP A 361 15.76 14.03 5.88
N ALA A 362 15.03 13.36 5.00
CA ALA A 362 13.58 13.19 5.10
C ALA A 362 13.14 11.76 4.73
N PHE A 363 12.06 11.28 5.38
CA PHE A 363 11.31 10.12 4.92
C PHE A 363 10.17 10.59 4.00
N PRO A 364 9.95 9.96 2.82
CA PRO A 364 8.90 10.38 1.90
C PRO A 364 7.51 10.47 2.51
N TYR A 365 6.79 11.53 2.16
CA TYR A 365 5.34 11.63 2.30
C TYR A 365 4.69 11.00 1.05
N SER A 366 3.85 9.98 1.24
CA SER A 366 3.07 9.38 0.15
C SER A 366 1.91 10.30 -0.21
N MET A 367 1.82 10.66 -1.49
CA MET A 367 0.71 11.47 -1.98
C MET A 367 -0.60 10.66 -1.95
N ALA A 368 -0.57 9.37 -2.29
CA ALA A 368 -1.78 8.54 -2.30
C ALA A 368 -2.28 8.20 -0.88
N ASP A 369 -1.36 7.83 0.02
CA ASP A 369 -1.69 7.39 1.39
C ASP A 369 -1.77 8.57 2.40
N LYS A 370 -1.54 9.81 1.93
CA LYS A 370 -1.54 11.09 2.67
C LYS A 370 -0.73 11.07 3.99
N GLY A 371 0.42 10.40 4.01
CA GLY A 371 1.28 10.31 5.19
C GLY A 371 2.67 9.73 4.90
N HIS A 372 3.54 9.74 5.91
CA HIS A 372 4.89 9.17 5.81
C HIS A 372 4.84 7.63 5.80
N VAL A 373 4.79 7.06 4.60
CA VAL A 373 4.69 5.62 4.35
C VAL A 373 5.22 5.26 2.96
N ILE A 374 5.85 4.09 2.83
CA ILE A 374 5.97 3.33 1.57
C ILE A 374 5.27 1.99 1.82
N GLN A 375 4.29 1.61 0.99
CA GLN A 375 3.51 0.36 1.15
C GLN A 375 2.96 -0.26 -0.16
N ARG A 376 3.24 0.36 -1.31
CA ARG A 376 2.76 -0.03 -2.65
C ARG A 376 3.95 -0.13 -3.62
N MET A 377 3.87 -0.97 -4.67
CA MET A 377 4.99 -1.14 -5.61
C MET A 377 5.31 0.19 -6.29
N THR A 378 4.32 0.86 -6.88
CA THR A 378 4.50 2.17 -7.52
C THR A 378 3.82 3.22 -6.68
N GLY A 379 4.51 4.33 -6.39
CA GLY A 379 3.93 5.44 -5.65
C GLY A 379 4.55 6.77 -6.04
N ALA A 380 3.75 7.83 -5.90
CA ALA A 380 4.21 9.21 -5.97
C ALA A 380 4.43 9.74 -4.55
N TYR A 381 5.61 10.30 -4.32
CA TYR A 381 6.08 10.73 -3.01
C TYR A 381 6.65 12.16 -3.08
N ALA A 382 6.69 12.83 -1.94
CA ALA A 382 7.32 14.13 -1.79
C ALA A 382 8.19 14.21 -0.52
N VAL A 383 9.21 15.07 -0.54
CA VAL A 383 9.93 15.54 0.65
C VAL A 383 10.07 17.07 0.61
N PRO A 384 10.03 17.77 1.76
CA PRO A 384 10.18 19.22 1.79
C PRO A 384 11.65 19.60 1.57
N ALA A 385 11.88 20.75 0.91
CA ALA A 385 13.21 21.32 0.70
C ALA A 385 13.24 22.78 1.17
N ASP A 386 14.43 23.31 1.46
CA ASP A 386 14.58 24.72 1.83
C ASP A 386 14.52 25.62 0.57
N PRO A 387 13.48 26.44 0.38
CA PRO A 387 13.32 27.29 -0.80
C PRO A 387 14.30 28.47 -0.83
N THR A 388 15.01 28.75 0.28
CA THR A 388 16.02 29.80 0.34
C THR A 388 17.37 29.34 -0.20
N ARG A 389 17.66 28.02 -0.16
CA ARG A 389 18.96 27.42 -0.50
C ARG A 389 18.94 26.77 -1.88
N THR A 390 20.09 26.74 -2.55
CA THR A 390 20.22 26.04 -3.84
C THR A 390 20.52 24.57 -3.60
N LEU A 391 19.59 23.70 -3.99
CA LEU A 391 19.74 22.25 -3.99
C LEU A 391 20.68 21.84 -5.12
N LYS A 392 21.83 21.23 -4.77
CA LYS A 392 22.84 20.72 -5.70
C LYS A 392 22.39 19.37 -6.26
N SER A 393 22.08 18.43 -5.37
CA SER A 393 21.63 17.08 -5.71
C SER A 393 20.68 16.48 -4.66
N ILE A 394 19.89 15.51 -5.13
CA ILE A 394 19.00 14.68 -4.32
C ILE A 394 19.62 13.29 -4.25
N VAL A 395 19.75 12.71 -3.05
CA VAL A 395 20.32 11.37 -2.88
C VAL A 395 19.30 10.46 -2.19
N PHE A 396 18.84 9.44 -2.91
CA PHE A 396 17.95 8.41 -2.41
C PHE A 396 18.81 7.28 -1.82
N CYS A 397 18.72 7.05 -0.51
CA CYS A 397 19.50 6.05 0.22
C CYS A 397 18.65 4.84 0.56
N ASN A 398 18.94 3.67 -0.04
CA ASN A 398 18.36 2.39 0.35
C ASN A 398 19.23 1.73 1.44
N ARG A 399 18.64 1.51 2.61
CA ARG A 399 19.27 0.88 3.78
C ARG A 399 18.64 -0.46 4.17
N PHE A 400 17.72 -0.98 3.36
CA PHE A 400 16.89 -2.13 3.71
C PHE A 400 17.21 -3.35 2.83
N HIS A 401 17.80 -4.39 3.42
CA HIS A 401 18.14 -5.64 2.72
C HIS A 401 16.94 -6.51 2.26
N ARG A 402 15.70 -6.03 2.42
CA ARG A 402 14.46 -6.76 2.07
C ARG A 402 13.57 -6.05 1.04
N ALA A 403 14.01 -4.89 0.56
CA ALA A 403 13.35 -4.18 -0.53
C ALA A 403 14.40 -3.45 -1.37
N ASP A 404 14.15 -3.37 -2.67
CA ASP A 404 14.94 -2.56 -3.59
C ASP A 404 14.06 -1.36 -4.01
N PHE A 405 14.66 -0.18 -4.22
CA PHE A 405 13.93 1.08 -4.45
C PHE A 405 14.53 1.81 -5.65
N ASP A 406 13.78 1.84 -6.74
CA ASP A 406 14.21 2.38 -8.02
C ASP A 406 13.45 3.66 -8.34
N LEU A 407 14.06 4.54 -9.12
CA LEU A 407 13.55 5.87 -9.40
C LEU A 407 13.07 5.98 -10.85
N ALA A 408 11.78 6.27 -11.06
CA ALA A 408 11.20 6.42 -12.40
C ALA A 408 11.19 7.88 -12.89
N ALA A 409 10.93 8.84 -11.98
CA ALA A 409 10.93 10.28 -12.28
C ALA A 409 11.18 11.13 -11.02
N VAL A 410 11.64 12.36 -11.23
CA VAL A 410 11.77 13.42 -10.22
C VAL A 410 11.20 14.72 -10.79
N THR A 411 10.48 15.47 -9.97
CA THR A 411 9.97 16.81 -10.26
C THR A 411 10.24 17.70 -9.05
N VAL A 412 10.87 18.85 -9.24
CA VAL A 412 10.99 19.86 -8.18
C VAL A 412 9.80 20.82 -8.23
N ASN A 413 9.25 21.16 -7.06
CA ASN A 413 8.31 22.27 -6.89
C ASN A 413 9.12 23.51 -6.51
N THR A 414 8.98 24.61 -7.24
CA THR A 414 9.69 25.88 -6.98
C THR A 414 8.84 26.93 -6.28
N GLY A 415 7.58 26.62 -5.95
CA GLY A 415 6.63 27.58 -5.42
C GLY A 415 5.46 26.95 -4.67
N ALA A 416 4.24 27.43 -4.97
CA ALA A 416 3.00 27.05 -4.32
C ALA A 416 1.93 26.65 -5.37
N PRO A 417 0.97 25.77 -5.03
CA PRO A 417 0.78 25.11 -3.74
C PRO A 417 1.87 24.07 -3.43
N VAL A 418 2.08 23.83 -2.14
CA VAL A 418 2.86 22.67 -1.66
C VAL A 418 1.96 21.45 -1.54
N VAL A 419 2.52 20.27 -1.80
CA VAL A 419 1.85 18.97 -1.83
C VAL A 419 1.79 18.33 -0.44
N ILE A 420 2.86 18.50 0.34
CA ILE A 420 2.97 18.04 1.72
C ILE A 420 2.17 19.02 2.60
N PRO A 421 1.17 18.56 3.36
CA PRO A 421 0.48 19.40 4.33
C PRO A 421 1.47 19.99 5.34
N GLN A 422 1.38 21.29 5.62
CA GLN A 422 2.17 21.90 6.68
C GLN A 422 1.99 21.09 7.97
N ALA A 423 3.09 20.59 8.52
CA ALA A 423 3.05 19.81 9.75
C ALA A 423 2.35 20.64 10.83
N VAL A 424 1.31 20.06 11.45
CA VAL A 424 0.63 20.69 12.58
C VAL A 424 1.70 21.01 13.62
N ARG A 425 1.90 22.30 13.91
CA ARG A 425 2.85 22.74 14.93
C ARG A 425 2.51 21.99 16.21
N GLN A 426 3.40 21.10 16.63
CA GLN A 426 3.29 20.50 17.96
C GLN A 426 3.20 21.65 18.96
N PRO A 427 2.22 21.67 19.86
CA PRO A 427 2.14 22.72 20.87
C PRO A 427 3.47 22.75 21.62
N ASP A 428 4.02 23.95 21.79
CA ASP A 428 5.34 24.13 22.41
C ASP A 428 5.38 23.33 23.71
N VAL A 429 6.40 22.48 23.87
CA VAL A 429 6.42 21.43 24.91
C VAL A 429 6.24 22.08 26.29
N TYR A 430 5.01 22.02 26.80
CA TYR A 430 4.68 22.58 28.09
C TYR A 430 5.46 21.80 29.13
N ARG A 431 6.52 22.43 29.65
CA ARG A 431 7.28 21.89 30.77
C ARG A 431 6.36 21.92 31.98
N VAL A 432 5.69 20.78 32.21
CA VAL A 432 4.98 20.50 33.45
C VAL A 432 5.97 20.81 34.56
N GLN A 433 5.65 21.80 35.39
CA GLN A 433 6.49 22.22 36.51
C GLN A 433 6.78 20.97 37.35
N GLU A 434 8.06 20.61 37.52
CA GLU A 434 8.39 19.36 38.21
C GLU A 434 7.81 19.45 39.63
N GLN A 435 6.86 18.56 39.93
CA GLN A 435 6.24 18.52 41.25
C GLN A 435 7.34 18.30 42.29
N PRO A 436 7.38 19.11 43.36
CA PRO A 436 8.47 19.08 44.33
C PRO A 436 8.67 17.65 44.83
N ALA A 437 9.93 17.19 44.86
CA ALA A 437 10.25 15.81 45.19
C ALA A 437 9.56 15.41 46.51
N PRO A 438 8.71 14.37 46.50
CA PRO A 438 7.91 14.03 47.66
C PRO A 438 8.85 13.64 48.80
N ARG A 439 8.58 14.17 50.01
CA ARG A 439 9.48 14.07 51.16
C ARG A 439 9.97 12.63 51.34
N THR A 440 11.29 12.44 51.30
CA THR A 440 11.93 11.13 51.43
C THR A 440 11.42 10.41 52.68
N ARG A 441 10.78 9.27 52.47
CA ARG A 441 10.30 8.36 53.52
C ARG A 441 10.94 6.99 53.29
N PRO A 442 11.49 6.34 54.32
CA PRO A 442 11.96 4.98 54.18
C PRO A 442 10.79 4.07 53.76
N PRO A 443 11.04 3.01 52.97
CA PRO A 443 10.02 2.03 52.68
C PRO A 443 9.52 1.40 53.99
N ARG A 444 8.20 1.28 54.14
CA ARG A 444 7.53 0.62 55.25
C ARG A 444 6.44 -0.32 54.74
N VAL A 445 6.31 -1.42 55.46
CA VAL A 445 5.26 -2.42 55.31
C VAL A 445 4.56 -2.49 56.66
N GLU A 446 3.26 -2.24 56.68
CA GLU A 446 2.42 -2.32 57.87
C GLU A 446 1.31 -3.36 57.58
N VAL A 447 1.14 -4.32 58.49
CA VAL A 447 0.24 -5.48 58.33
C VAL A 447 -0.67 -5.58 59.54
N ASN A 448 -1.95 -5.30 59.35
CA ASN A 448 -2.97 -5.25 60.39
C ASN A 448 -4.06 -6.27 60.09
N HIS A 449 -3.88 -7.51 60.57
CA HIS A 449 -4.72 -8.67 60.26
C HIS A 449 -4.84 -8.94 58.74
N THR A 450 -5.89 -8.42 58.11
CA THR A 450 -6.19 -8.57 56.67
C THR A 450 -5.66 -7.41 55.83
N ASP A 451 -5.31 -6.29 56.45
CA ASP A 451 -4.94 -5.06 55.76
C ASP A 451 -3.43 -4.94 55.65
N VAL A 452 -2.93 -4.68 54.43
CA VAL A 452 -1.50 -4.50 54.14
C VAL A 452 -1.28 -3.14 53.50
N ILE A 453 -0.47 -2.30 54.15
CA ILE A 453 -0.10 -0.97 53.68
C ILE A 453 1.37 -0.97 53.30
N LEU A 454 1.65 -0.84 51.99
CA LEU A 454 2.98 -0.68 51.43
C LEU A 454 3.21 0.80 51.11
N ARG A 455 4.21 1.43 51.74
CA ARG A 455 4.46 2.88 51.55
C ARG A 455 5.94 3.22 51.44
N ASN A 456 6.28 4.17 50.58
CA ASN A 456 7.64 4.72 50.45
C ASN A 456 7.57 6.23 50.13
N ALA A 457 8.67 6.84 49.65
CA ALA A 457 8.69 8.26 49.29
C ALA A 457 7.73 8.64 48.14
N HIS A 458 7.41 7.71 47.24
CA HIS A 458 6.65 7.97 46.00
C HIS A 458 5.29 7.26 45.92
N TYR A 459 5.05 6.23 46.72
CA TYR A 459 3.86 5.38 46.64
C TYR A 459 3.22 5.13 48.01
N LEU A 460 1.90 5.02 47.99
CA LEU A 460 1.07 4.40 49.01
C LEU A 460 0.16 3.38 48.31
N LEU A 461 0.26 2.11 48.68
CA LEU A 461 -0.55 1.01 48.18
C LEU A 461 -1.20 0.32 49.39
N GLU A 462 -2.53 0.34 49.42
CA GLU A 462 -3.35 -0.26 50.47
C GLU A 462 -4.08 -1.46 49.89
N MET A 463 -3.89 -2.62 50.52
CA MET A 463 -4.47 -3.89 50.11
C MET A 463 -5.23 -4.53 51.26
N ASP A 464 -6.22 -5.33 50.91
CA ASP A 464 -7.11 -6.08 51.77
C ASP A 464 -7.07 -7.54 51.34
N PHE A 465 -6.99 -8.45 52.31
CA PHE A 465 -6.92 -9.89 52.09
C PHE A 465 -8.10 -10.65 52.73
N ALA A 466 -9.08 -9.96 53.33
CA ALA A 466 -10.20 -10.57 54.06
C ALA A 466 -11.07 -11.50 53.19
N GLN A 467 -11.07 -11.30 51.86
CA GLN A 467 -11.76 -12.13 50.87
C GLN A 467 -10.83 -12.45 49.68
N GLY A 468 -9.53 -12.62 49.95
CA GLY A 468 -8.48 -12.64 48.93
C GLY A 468 -7.99 -11.23 48.55
N LEU A 469 -6.94 -11.15 47.71
CA LEU A 469 -6.23 -9.91 47.43
C LEU A 469 -7.10 -8.89 46.68
N ARG A 470 -7.39 -7.77 47.35
CA ARG A 470 -8.09 -6.60 46.82
C ARG A 470 -7.26 -5.34 47.06
N VAL A 471 -6.90 -4.62 46.01
CA VAL A 471 -6.35 -3.26 46.15
C VAL A 471 -7.47 -2.31 46.58
N ARG A 472 -7.32 -1.64 47.73
CA ARG A 472 -8.23 -0.57 48.18
C ARG A 472 -7.79 0.79 47.64
N SER A 473 -6.49 1.07 47.61
CA SER A 473 -5.92 2.36 47.20
C SER A 473 -4.54 2.20 46.57
N LEU A 474 -4.24 3.02 45.55
CA LEU A 474 -2.91 3.16 44.99
C LEU A 474 -2.68 4.64 44.64
N VAL A 475 -1.90 5.34 45.48
CA VAL A 475 -1.59 6.77 45.32
C VAL A 475 -0.13 6.93 44.93
N HIS A 476 0.11 7.58 43.79
CA HIS A 476 1.44 8.05 43.40
C HIS A 476 1.65 9.49 43.86
N GLY A 477 2.67 9.74 44.69
CA GLY A 477 2.96 11.03 45.31
C GLY A 477 3.42 12.15 44.36
N ARG A 478 3.57 11.86 43.06
CA ARG A 478 3.74 12.85 41.98
C ARG A 478 2.61 12.82 40.93
N ALA A 479 1.48 12.19 41.21
CA ALA A 479 0.31 12.30 40.32
C ALA A 479 -0.29 13.72 40.43
N PRO A 480 -0.82 14.31 39.34
CA PRO A 480 -1.73 15.44 39.46
C PRO A 480 -2.96 15.01 40.28
N LYS A 481 -3.44 15.91 41.14
CA LYS A 481 -4.69 15.78 41.90
C LYS A 481 -5.84 16.42 41.13
#